data_AF-A0A6C0Q6W0-F1
#
_entry.id   AF-A0A6C0Q6W0-F1
#
_cell.length_a   1.000
_cell.length_b   1.000
_cell.length_c   1.000
_cell.angle_alpha   90.00
_cell.angle_beta   90.00
_cell.angle_gamma   90.00
#
_symmetry.space_group_name_H-M   'P 1'
#
loop_
_entity.id
_entity.type
_entity.pdbx_description
1 polymer ?
#
loop_
_entity_poly.entity_id
_entity_poly.type
_entity_poly.pdbx_seq_one_letter_code
_entity_poly.pdbx_strand_id
1 'polypeptide(L)'
;MGHGRARAAALTLGAVLVLAPVGVTPDGCGDLSGGRLCVEGPVGGEGRFTTRYVQHGSDGATGPGPEVRLGYQRKDARITAFPGWFGTVRTESGSAALTGTLDTAPGECVRGLLHHDGRDHVTEWLCPD
;
A
#
# COMPACT_ATOMS: atom_id res chain seq x y z
N MET A 1 -67.68 -22.21 -17.72
CA MET A 1 -66.57 -22.09 -18.70
C MET A 1 -66.13 -20.63 -18.70
N GLY A 2 -64.94 -20.17 -18.33
CA GLY A 2 -63.76 -20.72 -17.68
C GLY A 2 -62.99 -19.51 -17.10
N HIS A 3 -62.38 -19.67 -15.92
CA HIS A 3 -61.66 -18.61 -15.21
C HIS A 3 -60.33 -18.28 -15.91
N GLY A 4 -60.11 -17.01 -16.28
CA GLY A 4 -58.83 -16.51 -16.79
C GLY A 4 -57.89 -16.12 -15.66
N ARG A 5 -56.84 -16.91 -15.44
CA ARG A 5 -55.83 -16.73 -14.38
C ARG A 5 -54.82 -15.63 -14.78
N ALA A 6 -54.76 -14.54 -14.01
CA ALA A 6 -53.67 -13.57 -14.10
C ALA A 6 -52.40 -14.16 -13.46
N ARG A 7 -51.31 -14.28 -14.23
CA ARG A 7 -49.99 -14.70 -13.74
C ARG A 7 -49.21 -13.44 -13.32
N ALA A 8 -49.08 -13.23 -12.02
CA ALA A 8 -48.19 -12.20 -11.47
C ALA A 8 -46.74 -12.68 -11.57
N ALA A 9 -45.92 -11.96 -12.35
CA ALA A 9 -44.49 -12.20 -12.45
C ALA A 9 -43.80 -11.64 -11.19
N ALA A 10 -43.22 -12.52 -10.38
CA ALA A 10 -42.43 -12.14 -9.21
C ALA A 10 -41.01 -11.73 -9.66
N LEU A 11 -40.66 -10.46 -9.47
CA LEU A 11 -39.31 -9.95 -9.65
C LEU A 11 -38.53 -10.16 -8.35
N THR A 12 -37.68 -11.19 -8.29
CA THR A 12 -36.74 -11.38 -7.18
C THR A 12 -35.48 -10.55 -7.44
N LEU A 13 -35.36 -9.41 -6.73
CA LEU A 13 -34.12 -8.65 -6.61
C LEU A 13 -33.12 -9.45 -5.75
N GLY A 14 -32.15 -10.10 -6.39
CA GLY A 14 -31.02 -10.73 -5.71
C GLY A 14 -29.96 -9.68 -5.38
N ALA A 15 -29.82 -9.31 -4.12
CA ALA A 15 -28.70 -8.50 -3.64
C ALA A 15 -27.48 -9.40 -3.42
N VAL A 16 -26.45 -9.26 -4.25
CA VAL A 16 -25.14 -9.91 -4.04
C VAL A 16 -24.34 -9.01 -3.11
N LEU A 17 -24.25 -9.37 -1.83
CA LEU A 17 -23.32 -8.77 -0.88
C LEU A 17 -21.94 -9.40 -1.10
N VAL A 18 -21.07 -8.72 -1.84
CA VAL A 18 -19.65 -9.09 -1.96
C VAL A 18 -18.96 -8.69 -0.66
N LEU A 19 -18.71 -9.67 0.22
CA LEU A 19 -17.83 -9.50 1.36
C LEU A 19 -16.40 -9.40 0.82
N ALA A 20 -15.82 -8.19 0.81
CA ALA A 20 -14.39 -8.05 0.57
C ALA A 20 -13.63 -8.81 1.69
N PRO A 21 -12.60 -9.59 1.36
CA PRO A 21 -11.78 -10.20 2.39
C PRO A 21 -11.21 -9.10 3.28
N VAL A 22 -11.34 -9.27 4.60
CA VAL A 22 -10.55 -8.52 5.58
C VAL A 22 -9.10 -8.96 5.40
N GLY A 23 -8.47 -8.40 4.37
CA GLY A 23 -7.18 -8.84 3.86
C GLY A 23 -6.12 -8.54 4.89
N VAL A 24 -5.38 -9.58 5.28
CA VAL A 24 -4.07 -9.43 5.92
C VAL A 24 -3.28 -8.36 5.15
N THR A 25 -2.69 -7.40 5.87
CA THR A 25 -1.81 -6.41 5.25
C THR A 25 -0.66 -7.19 4.61
N PRO A 26 -0.42 -7.07 3.29
CA PRO A 26 0.64 -7.81 2.63
C PRO A 26 2.00 -7.47 3.25
N ASP A 27 2.95 -8.40 3.19
CA ASP A 27 4.33 -8.11 3.58
C ASP A 27 4.85 -6.89 2.82
N GLY A 28 5.66 -6.08 3.50
CA GLY A 28 6.11 -4.80 2.97
C GLY A 28 5.07 -3.68 3.02
N CYS A 29 3.84 -3.93 3.46
CA CYS A 29 2.84 -2.88 3.71
C CYS A 29 2.63 -2.59 5.21
N GLY A 30 2.08 -1.42 5.51
CA GLY A 30 1.70 -1.01 6.86
C GLY A 30 0.64 0.09 6.82
N ASP A 31 -0.37 -0.05 7.67
CA ASP A 31 -1.40 0.98 7.87
C ASP A 31 -0.90 2.04 8.85
N LEU A 32 -1.06 3.30 8.45
CA LEU A 32 -0.76 4.49 9.22
C LEU A 32 -2.07 5.20 9.56
N SER A 33 -2.05 6.06 10.59
CA SER A 33 -3.23 6.86 10.94
C SER A 33 -3.73 7.74 9.77
N GLY A 34 -2.82 8.17 8.90
CA GLY A 34 -3.12 9.03 7.76
C GLY A 34 -3.26 8.33 6.40
N GLY A 35 -2.98 7.04 6.30
CA GLY A 35 -2.90 6.35 5.02
C GLY A 35 -2.28 4.96 5.10
N ARG A 36 -1.91 4.39 3.95
CA ARG A 36 -1.18 3.12 3.85
C ARG A 36 0.15 3.34 3.15
N LEU A 37 1.21 2.76 3.72
CA LEU A 37 2.56 2.74 3.13
C LEU A 37 2.88 1.31 2.68
N CYS A 38 3.46 1.16 1.51
CA CYS A 38 3.94 -0.12 1.00
C CYS A 38 5.32 0.02 0.37
N VAL A 39 6.13 -1.02 0.47
CA VAL A 39 7.34 -1.23 -0.33
C VAL A 39 7.22 -2.50 -1.15
N GLU A 40 7.63 -2.42 -2.40
CA GLU A 40 7.60 -3.55 -3.35
C GLU A 40 8.95 -3.62 -4.06
N GLY A 41 9.47 -4.82 -4.28
CA GLY A 41 10.70 -5.05 -5.04
C GLY A 41 11.30 -6.44 -4.78
N PRO A 42 12.25 -6.89 -5.61
CA PRO A 42 12.88 -8.20 -5.46
C PRO A 42 13.96 -8.14 -4.37
N VAL A 43 13.72 -8.78 -3.23
CA VAL A 43 14.72 -8.90 -2.16
C VAL A 43 15.66 -10.07 -2.44
N GLY A 44 16.95 -9.90 -2.18
CA GLY A 44 17.97 -10.93 -2.37
C GLY A 44 18.86 -10.76 -3.62
N GLY A 45 18.71 -9.64 -4.33
CA GLY A 45 19.63 -9.24 -5.39
C GLY A 45 19.48 -7.76 -5.76
N GLU A 46 20.15 -7.38 -6.85
CA GLU A 46 19.95 -6.07 -7.49
C GLU A 46 18.56 -6.01 -8.14
N GLY A 47 17.81 -4.96 -7.83
CA GLY A 47 16.54 -4.73 -8.49
C GLY A 47 15.85 -3.43 -8.12
N ARG A 48 14.73 -3.19 -8.79
CA ARG A 48 13.92 -1.98 -8.65
C ARG A 48 12.98 -2.12 -7.46
N PHE A 49 13.06 -1.17 -6.54
CA PHE A 49 12.16 -1.04 -5.40
C PHE A 49 11.31 0.21 -5.54
N THR A 50 10.05 0.12 -5.14
CA THR A 50 9.11 1.25 -5.08
C THR A 50 8.54 1.36 -3.68
N THR A 51 8.58 2.56 -3.11
CA THR A 51 7.84 2.88 -1.90
C THR A 51 6.67 3.79 -2.26
N ARG A 52 5.47 3.39 -1.85
CA ARG A 52 4.21 4.07 -2.18
C ARG A 52 3.43 4.39 -0.92
N TYR A 53 2.97 5.62 -0.82
CA TYR A 53 2.03 6.09 0.17
C TYR A 53 0.69 6.43 -0.48
N VAL A 54 -0.39 5.97 0.13
CA VAL A 54 -1.78 6.31 -0.25
C VAL A 54 -2.45 6.92 0.97
N GLN A 55 -2.87 8.17 0.87
CA GLN A 55 -3.56 8.90 1.92
C GLN A 55 -5.00 8.37 2.09
N HIS A 56 -5.47 8.24 3.33
CA HIS A 56 -6.86 7.93 3.60
C HIS A 56 -7.75 9.17 3.43
N GLY A 57 -8.97 8.99 2.91
CA GLY A 57 -9.95 10.07 2.77
C GLY A 57 -9.59 11.12 1.71
N SER A 58 -8.68 10.81 0.80
CA SER A 58 -8.32 11.68 -0.32
C SER A 58 -9.29 11.61 -1.51
N ASP A 59 -10.30 10.74 -1.44
CA ASP A 59 -11.33 10.63 -2.47
C ASP A 59 -12.07 11.97 -2.61
N GLY A 60 -11.92 12.63 -3.76
CA GLY A 60 -12.51 13.94 -4.03
C GLY A 60 -11.72 15.13 -3.47
N ALA A 61 -10.54 14.92 -2.89
CA ALA A 61 -9.65 16.01 -2.50
C ALA A 61 -9.21 16.81 -3.75
N THR A 62 -9.52 18.11 -3.77
CA THR A 62 -9.14 19.01 -4.87
C THR A 62 -7.94 19.85 -4.42
N GLY A 63 -6.74 19.52 -4.91
CA GLY A 63 -5.51 20.25 -4.62
C GLY A 63 -4.31 19.34 -4.29
N PRO A 64 -3.09 19.90 -4.23
CA PRO A 64 -1.90 19.14 -3.86
C PRO A 64 -1.96 18.72 -2.39
N GLY A 65 -1.65 17.46 -2.12
CA GLY A 65 -1.52 16.92 -0.77
C GLY A 65 -0.17 17.27 -0.12
N PRO A 66 0.13 16.69 1.05
CA PRO A 66 1.37 16.96 1.77
C PRO A 66 2.60 16.53 0.97
N GLU A 67 3.72 17.20 1.24
CA GLU A 67 5.03 16.72 0.80
C GLU A 67 5.52 15.63 1.77
N VAL A 68 5.96 14.51 1.21
CA VAL A 68 6.44 13.34 1.97
C VAL A 68 7.79 12.91 1.44
N ARG A 69 8.67 12.46 2.32
CA ARG A 69 9.93 11.84 1.92
C ARG A 69 9.78 10.33 1.97
N LEU A 70 10.02 9.66 0.85
CA LEU A 70 9.88 8.21 0.73
C LEU A 70 11.25 7.55 0.60
N GLY A 71 11.35 6.39 1.21
CA GLY A 71 12.60 5.63 1.28
C GLY A 71 12.37 4.22 1.78
N TYR A 72 13.45 3.63 2.28
CA TYR A 72 13.48 2.25 2.71
C TYR A 72 14.42 2.08 3.90
N GLN A 73 14.26 0.98 4.62
CA GLN A 73 15.27 0.48 5.55
C GLN A 73 15.64 -0.94 5.16
N ARG A 74 16.90 -1.29 5.37
CA ARG A 74 17.44 -2.64 5.12
C ARG A 74 17.98 -3.24 6.41
N LYS A 75 17.70 -4.51 6.64
CA LYS A 75 18.34 -5.28 7.71
C LYS A 75 18.86 -6.61 7.17
N ASP A 76 19.89 -7.14 7.81
CA ASP A 76 20.28 -8.55 7.74
C ASP A 76 20.63 -9.05 9.15
N ALA A 77 21.29 -10.21 9.25
CA ALA A 77 21.73 -10.78 10.52
C ALA A 77 22.83 -9.94 11.24
N ARG A 78 23.40 -8.93 10.60
CA ARG A 78 24.56 -8.13 11.06
C ARG A 78 24.27 -6.62 11.11
N ILE A 79 23.29 -6.12 10.35
CA ILE A 79 22.97 -4.71 10.12
C ILE A 79 21.68 -4.36 10.84
N THR A 80 21.73 -3.31 11.65
CA THR A 80 20.57 -2.68 12.28
C THR A 80 20.02 -1.57 11.38
N ALA A 81 19.08 -1.92 10.51
CA ALA A 81 18.08 -1.03 9.88
C ALA A 81 18.54 0.41 9.55
N PHE A 82 19.46 0.61 8.59
CA PHE A 82 19.82 1.96 8.15
C PHE A 82 18.80 2.53 7.16
N PRO A 83 18.38 3.80 7.32
CA PRO A 83 17.48 4.46 6.38
C PRO A 83 18.21 4.88 5.11
N GLY A 84 17.69 4.44 3.97
CA GLY A 84 17.96 5.00 2.65
C GLY A 84 16.75 5.80 2.16
N TRP A 85 16.98 6.83 1.36
CA TRP A 85 15.92 7.71 0.85
C TRP A 85 15.92 7.73 -0.67
N PHE A 86 14.76 7.54 -1.28
CA PHE A 86 14.59 7.75 -2.72
C PHE A 86 14.43 9.24 -3.04
N GLY A 87 13.78 9.99 -2.15
CA GLY A 87 13.63 11.43 -2.30
C GLY A 87 12.39 11.96 -1.61
N THR A 88 12.05 13.20 -1.96
CA THR A 88 10.88 13.90 -1.46
C THR A 88 9.93 14.16 -2.62
N VAL A 89 8.62 13.94 -2.41
CA VAL A 89 7.60 14.07 -3.45
C VAL A 89 6.31 14.65 -2.86
N ARG A 90 5.63 15.49 -3.64
CA ARG A 90 4.29 15.99 -3.31
C ARG A 90 3.27 14.87 -3.48
N THR A 91 2.37 14.71 -2.52
CA THR A 91 1.23 13.81 -2.69
C THR A 91 0.27 14.41 -3.73
N GLU A 92 -0.04 13.66 -4.78
CA GLU A 92 -0.96 14.06 -5.84
C GLU A 92 -2.15 13.09 -5.89
N SER A 93 -3.36 13.64 -5.92
CA SER A 93 -4.61 12.86 -5.90
C SER A 93 -4.63 11.81 -4.78
N GLY A 94 -4.07 12.15 -3.62
CA GLY A 94 -3.99 11.25 -2.47
C GLY A 94 -2.89 10.19 -2.52
N SER A 95 -1.96 10.24 -3.46
CA SER A 95 -0.88 9.25 -3.55
C SER A 95 0.49 9.87 -3.81
N ALA A 96 1.53 9.19 -3.33
CA ALA A 96 2.92 9.51 -3.57
C ALA A 96 3.70 8.21 -3.78
N ALA A 97 4.59 8.16 -4.77
CA ALA A 97 5.44 7.01 -5.01
C ALA A 97 6.81 7.44 -5.50
N LEU A 98 7.86 6.78 -5.01
CA LEU A 98 9.21 6.92 -5.52
C LEU A 98 9.86 5.55 -5.70
N THR A 99 10.75 5.48 -6.67
CA THR A 99 11.39 4.24 -7.10
C THR A 99 12.90 4.43 -7.19
N GLY A 100 13.66 3.40 -6.85
CA GLY A 100 15.10 3.35 -7.03
C GLY A 100 15.61 1.91 -7.19
N THR A 101 16.87 1.76 -7.60
CA THR A 101 17.54 0.45 -7.65
C THR A 101 18.28 0.21 -6.34
N LEU A 102 18.08 -0.95 -5.74
CA LEU A 102 18.81 -1.43 -4.56
C LEU A 102 19.55 -2.71 -4.91
N ASP A 103 20.77 -2.86 -4.40
CA ASP A 103 21.50 -4.12 -4.39
C ASP A 103 21.38 -4.74 -2.99
N THR A 104 20.38 -5.62 -2.84
CA THR A 104 20.09 -6.32 -1.59
C THR A 104 20.79 -7.68 -1.59
N ALA A 105 21.46 -8.05 -0.50
CA ALA A 105 22.07 -9.38 -0.38
C ALA A 105 21.01 -10.47 -0.10
N PRO A 106 21.29 -11.74 -0.43
CA PRO A 106 20.48 -12.87 0.01
C PRO A 106 20.31 -12.87 1.54
N GLY A 107 19.07 -13.01 2.01
CA GLY A 107 18.74 -12.99 3.44
C GLY A 107 18.60 -11.59 4.06
N GLU A 108 18.74 -10.52 3.28
CA GLU A 108 18.29 -9.20 3.71
C GLU A 108 16.76 -9.12 3.76
N CYS A 109 16.23 -8.17 4.53
CA CYS A 109 14.85 -7.72 4.43
C CYS A 109 14.80 -6.21 4.21
N VAL A 110 13.76 -5.75 3.53
CA VAL A 110 13.50 -4.34 3.23
C VAL A 110 12.18 -3.93 3.86
N ARG A 111 12.04 -2.70 4.35
CA ARG A 111 10.74 -2.11 4.69
C ARG A 111 10.63 -0.70 4.14
N GLY A 112 9.42 -0.26 3.83
CA GLY A 112 9.14 1.10 3.39
C GLY A 112 9.33 2.09 4.52
N LEU A 113 9.78 3.29 4.18
CA LEU A 113 9.97 4.40 5.09
C LEU A 113 9.29 5.65 4.53
N LEU A 114 8.54 6.34 5.37
CA LEU A 114 7.94 7.64 5.09
C LEU A 114 8.36 8.60 6.20
N HIS A 115 8.88 9.77 5.82
CA HIS A 115 9.04 10.89 6.73
C HIS A 115 8.07 12.01 6.38
N HIS A 116 7.32 12.45 7.37
CA HIS A 116 6.37 13.56 7.27
C HIS A 116 6.19 14.23 8.63
N ASP A 117 6.14 15.56 8.66
CA ASP A 117 5.96 16.37 9.89
C ASP A 117 6.88 15.97 11.05
N GLY A 118 8.16 15.70 10.74
CA GLY A 118 9.17 15.34 11.74
C GLY A 118 9.05 13.93 12.29
N ARG A 119 8.20 13.07 11.71
CA ARG A 119 7.96 11.69 12.15
C ARG A 119 8.31 10.70 11.06
N ASP A 120 8.94 9.61 11.48
CA ASP A 120 9.22 8.46 10.64
C ASP A 120 8.15 7.39 10.83
N HIS A 121 7.64 6.87 9.72
CA HIS A 121 6.70 5.77 9.64
C HIS A 121 7.32 4.65 8.81
N VAL A 122 7.16 3.41 9.25
CA VAL A 122 7.73 2.24 8.60
C VAL A 122 6.67 1.18 8.36
N THR A 123 6.84 0.39 7.31
CA THR A 123 6.01 -0.79 7.04
C THR A 123 6.52 -2.01 7.80
N GLU A 124 5.77 -3.11 7.72
CA GLU A 124 6.32 -4.43 7.99
C GLU A 124 7.49 -4.76 7.06
N TRP A 125 8.32 -5.71 7.48
CA TRP A 125 9.46 -6.18 6.69
C TRP A 125 9.01 -7.06 5.53
N LEU A 126 9.43 -6.71 4.32
CA LEU A 126 9.47 -7.56 3.15
C LEU A 126 10.78 -8.36 3.18
N CYS A 127 10.69 -9.66 3.41
CA CYS A 127 11.81 -10.59 3.39
C CYS A 127 11.66 -11.55 2.19
N PRO A 128 12.74 -12.16 1.70
CA PRO A 128 12.63 -13.25 0.75
C PRO A 128 11.92 -14.44 1.40
N ASP A 129 11.09 -15.15 0.61
CA ASP A 129 10.44 -16.40 1.00
C ASP A 129 11.45 -17.54 1.28
#